data_AF-A0A486RAM1-F1
#
_entry.id   AF-A0A486RAM1-F1
#
_cell.length_a   1.000
_cell.length_b   1.000
_cell.length_c   1.000
_cell.angle_alpha   90.00
_cell.angle_beta   90.00
_cell.angle_gamma   90.00
#
_symmetry.space_group_name_H-M   'P 1'
#
loop_
_entity.id
_entity.type
_entity.pdbx_description
1 polymer ?
#
loop_
_entity_poly.entity_id
_entity_poly.type
_entity_poly.pdbx_seq_one_letter_code
_entity_poly.pdbx_strand_id
1 'polypeptide(L)'
;MKTNFSKFPSISGSNSYSMLCEELLINGSPTRSSYTVCQHTVLAFKENRLPPGSFDSCATAIRAGKCRAVKMMLEEVKTGERIYFIDGLEEMRKLREEIESRAAKSATRNKRAATFGSRVTPKPEIKKPTVLVDIYAEAVNAEVNKTEENT
;
A
#
# COMPACT_ATOMS: atom_id res chain seq x y z
N MET A 1 -27.53 -1.87 17.21
CA MET A 1 -26.86 -3.19 17.13
C MET A 1 -25.42 -2.95 16.72
N LYS A 2 -24.42 -3.48 17.44
CA LYS A 2 -23.01 -3.44 17.02
C LYS A 2 -22.77 -4.50 15.95
N THR A 3 -22.13 -4.16 14.84
CA THR A 3 -21.76 -5.12 13.79
C THR A 3 -20.75 -6.11 14.32
N ASN A 4 -21.03 -7.40 14.16
CA ASN A 4 -20.05 -8.43 14.47
C ASN A 4 -19.09 -8.60 13.28
N PHE A 5 -17.89 -8.03 13.42
CA PHE A 5 -16.83 -8.07 12.42
C PHE A 5 -16.32 -9.49 12.14
N SER A 6 -16.52 -10.45 13.06
CA SER A 6 -16.12 -11.85 12.86
C SER A 6 -16.85 -12.54 11.70
N LYS A 7 -17.94 -11.95 11.21
CA LYS A 7 -18.71 -12.45 10.07
C LYS A 7 -18.12 -12.05 8.72
N PHE A 8 -17.12 -11.18 8.70
CA PHE A 8 -16.51 -10.69 7.46
C PHE A 8 -15.05 -11.15 7.41
N PRO A 9 -14.77 -12.29 6.74
CA PRO A 9 -13.47 -12.96 6.85
C PRO A 9 -12.30 -12.15 6.25
N SER A 10 -12.58 -11.17 5.39
CA SER A 10 -11.57 -10.30 4.75
C SER A 10 -11.40 -8.93 5.41
N ILE A 11 -12.09 -8.64 6.53
CA ILE A 11 -12.01 -7.36 7.25
C ILE A 11 -10.77 -7.32 8.17
N SER A 12 -9.58 -7.28 7.57
CA SER A 12 -8.31 -7.17 8.30
C SER A 12 -7.51 -5.98 7.78
N GLY A 13 -6.79 -5.29 8.67
CA GLY A 13 -5.89 -4.20 8.28
C GLY A 13 -4.75 -4.64 7.34
N SER A 14 -4.44 -5.93 7.27
CA SER A 14 -3.42 -6.48 6.36
C SER A 14 -3.93 -6.81 4.95
N ASN A 15 -5.24 -6.70 4.70
CA ASN A 15 -5.78 -7.01 3.39
C ASN A 15 -5.47 -5.88 2.40
N SER A 16 -4.67 -6.21 1.38
CA SER A 16 -4.23 -5.30 0.32
C SER A 16 -5.08 -5.40 -0.95
N TYR A 17 -6.19 -6.16 -0.93
CA TYR A 17 -7.08 -6.26 -2.09
C TYR A 17 -7.74 -4.92 -2.42
N SER A 18 -7.64 -4.53 -3.69
CA SER A 18 -8.19 -3.28 -4.21
C SER A 18 -8.98 -3.52 -5.50
N MET A 19 -10.06 -2.77 -5.64
CA MET A 19 -11.07 -2.94 -6.69
C MET A 19 -11.38 -1.59 -7.34
N LEU A 20 -11.68 -1.61 -8.63
CA LEU A 20 -12.18 -0.42 -9.32
C LEU A 20 -13.63 -0.13 -8.89
N CYS A 21 -13.90 1.13 -8.56
CA CYS A 21 -15.23 1.63 -8.20
C CYS A 21 -15.69 2.65 -9.24
N GLU A 22 -16.73 2.31 -9.99
CA GLU A 22 -17.34 3.19 -11.01
C GLU A 22 -18.25 4.25 -10.39
N GLU A 23 -18.77 3.98 -9.20
CA GLU A 23 -19.69 4.88 -8.48
C GLU A 23 -18.95 6.04 -7.77
N LEU A 24 -17.62 5.93 -7.62
CA LEU A 24 -16.78 6.95 -7.00
C LEU A 24 -15.80 7.50 -8.02
N LEU A 25 -16.17 8.65 -8.57
CA LEU A 25 -15.38 9.37 -9.58
C LEU A 25 -14.52 10.44 -8.91
N ILE A 26 -13.20 10.34 -9.07
CA ILE A 26 -12.26 11.40 -8.72
C ILE A 26 -11.76 11.98 -10.04
N ASN A 27 -11.93 13.28 -10.23
CA ASN A 27 -11.59 13.99 -11.48
C ASN A 27 -12.25 13.37 -12.72
N GLY A 28 -13.48 12.87 -12.59
CA GLY A 28 -14.23 12.23 -13.68
C GLY A 28 -13.78 10.80 -14.02
N SER A 29 -12.83 10.23 -13.27
CA SER A 29 -12.31 8.89 -13.50
C SER A 29 -12.70 7.92 -12.38
N PRO A 30 -13.03 6.65 -12.70
CA PRO A 30 -13.29 5.61 -11.70
C PRO A 30 -12.11 5.42 -10.76
N THR A 31 -12.40 5.38 -9.46
CA THR A 31 -11.36 5.30 -8.44
C THR A 31 -11.10 3.87 -8.03
N ARG A 32 -9.82 3.51 -7.93
CA ARG A 32 -9.42 2.25 -7.31
C ARG A 32 -9.49 2.39 -5.79
N SER A 33 -10.32 1.57 -5.16
CA SER A 33 -10.60 1.62 -3.72
C SER A 33 -10.11 0.35 -3.05
N SER A 34 -9.56 0.48 -1.83
CA SER A 34 -9.23 -0.67 -1.00
C SER A 34 -10.52 -1.35 -0.53
N TYR A 35 -10.60 -2.67 -0.65
CA TYR A 35 -11.80 -3.40 -0.25
C TYR A 35 -12.05 -3.31 1.25
N THR A 36 -11.01 -3.30 2.08
CA THR A 36 -11.16 -3.10 3.53
C THR A 36 -11.81 -1.77 3.86
N VAL A 37 -11.37 -0.68 3.21
CA VAL A 37 -11.98 0.64 3.38
C VAL A 37 -13.45 0.58 2.98
N CYS A 38 -13.78 -0.03 1.85
CA CYS A 38 -15.15 -0.20 1.40
C CYS A 38 -16.00 -1.00 2.41
N GLN A 39 -15.47 -2.09 2.99
CA GLN A 39 -16.17 -2.88 4.00
C GLN A 39 -16.49 -2.05 5.24
N HIS A 40 -15.53 -1.26 5.75
CA HIS A 40 -15.74 -0.37 6.89
C HIS A 40 -16.80 0.70 6.58
N THR A 41 -16.77 1.28 5.38
CA THR A 41 -17.75 2.27 4.93
C THR A 41 -19.16 1.67 4.85
N VAL A 42 -19.30 0.45 4.33
CA VAL A 42 -20.61 -0.23 4.26
C VAL A 42 -21.16 -0.52 5.66
N LEU A 43 -20.32 -0.96 6.59
CA LEU A 43 -20.74 -1.21 7.97
C LEU A 43 -21.11 0.09 8.68
N ALA A 44 -20.30 1.15 8.53
CA ALA A 44 -20.62 2.48 9.06
C ALA A 44 -21.94 3.03 8.48
N PHE A 45 -22.21 2.80 7.19
CA PHE A 45 -23.50 3.16 6.57
C PHE A 45 -24.65 2.42 7.26
N LYS A 46 -24.54 1.10 7.43
CA LYS A 46 -25.58 0.28 8.07
C LYS A 46 -25.83 0.66 9.53
N GLU A 47 -24.81 1.12 10.24
CA GLU A 47 -24.91 1.59 11.62
C GLU A 47 -25.36 3.05 11.75
N ASN A 48 -25.67 3.74 10.63
CA ASN A 48 -25.96 5.18 10.59
C ASN A 48 -24.85 6.03 11.25
N ARG A 49 -23.59 5.59 11.09
CA ARG A 49 -22.39 6.23 11.63
C ARG A 49 -21.59 7.03 10.61
N LEU A 50 -22.01 7.02 9.34
CA LEU A 50 -21.36 7.86 8.34
C LEU A 50 -21.71 9.33 8.62
N PRO A 51 -20.71 10.22 8.70
CA PRO A 51 -20.97 11.65 8.88
C PRO A 51 -21.84 12.19 7.74
N PRO A 52 -22.83 13.05 8.04
CA PRO A 52 -23.63 13.70 7.01
C PRO A 52 -22.74 14.55 6.09
N GLY A 53 -22.97 14.45 4.77
CA GLY A 53 -22.16 15.14 3.75
C GLY A 53 -20.81 14.48 3.46
N SER A 54 -20.49 13.36 4.12
CA SER A 54 -19.32 12.54 3.79
C SER A 54 -19.76 11.27 3.06
N PHE A 55 -19.04 10.90 2.01
CA PHE A 55 -19.29 9.66 1.24
C PHE A 55 -20.71 9.57 0.64
N ASP A 56 -21.32 10.68 0.24
CA ASP A 56 -22.70 10.71 -0.31
C ASP A 56 -22.87 9.82 -1.55
N SER A 57 -21.85 9.74 -2.40
CA SER A 57 -21.81 8.83 -3.55
C SER A 57 -21.89 7.37 -3.10
N CYS A 58 -21.08 6.97 -2.12
CA CYS A 58 -21.11 5.63 -1.54
C CYS A 58 -22.46 5.35 -0.88
N ALA A 59 -22.99 6.27 -0.08
CA ALA A 59 -24.28 6.12 0.58
C ALA A 59 -25.41 5.91 -0.44
N THR A 60 -25.41 6.69 -1.52
CA THR A 60 -26.37 6.58 -2.62
C THR A 60 -26.23 5.25 -3.36
N ALA A 61 -25.00 4.84 -3.70
CA ALA A 61 -24.73 3.56 -4.36
C ALA A 61 -25.09 2.35 -3.49
N ILE A 62 -24.90 2.43 -2.17
CA ILE A 62 -25.30 1.38 -1.22
C ILE A 62 -26.83 1.28 -1.17
N ARG A 63 -27.55 2.41 -1.03
CA ARG A 63 -29.02 2.42 -1.05
C ARG A 63 -29.60 1.89 -2.37
N ALA A 64 -28.96 2.24 -3.49
CA ALA A 64 -29.36 1.78 -4.81
C ALA A 64 -28.93 0.34 -5.13
N GLY A 65 -28.20 -0.35 -4.23
CA GLY A 65 -27.71 -1.71 -4.47
C GLY A 65 -26.62 -1.82 -5.55
N LYS A 66 -26.02 -0.70 -5.95
CA LYS A 66 -24.96 -0.63 -6.97
C LYS A 66 -23.55 -0.83 -6.40
N CYS A 67 -23.38 -0.64 -5.10
CA CYS A 67 -22.08 -0.79 -4.46
C CYS A 67 -21.49 -2.21 -4.63
N ARG A 68 -20.39 -2.32 -5.38
CA ARG A 68 -19.70 -3.58 -5.64
C ARG A 68 -19.19 -4.25 -4.37
N ALA A 69 -18.72 -3.47 -3.39
CA ALA A 69 -18.23 -4.01 -2.12
C ALA A 69 -19.33 -4.71 -1.33
N VAL A 70 -20.58 -4.22 -1.38
CA VAL A 70 -21.72 -4.91 -0.75
C VAL A 70 -21.93 -6.29 -1.35
N LYS A 71 -21.83 -6.42 -2.68
CA LYS A 71 -21.96 -7.71 -3.38
C LYS A 71 -20.86 -8.69 -2.96
N MET A 72 -19.62 -8.22 -2.95
CA MET A 72 -18.47 -9.02 -2.50
C MET A 72 -18.57 -9.45 -1.04
N MET A 73 -19.01 -8.56 -0.14
CA MET A 73 -19.24 -8.91 1.26
C MET A 73 -20.32 -10.00 1.40
N LEU A 74 -21.38 -9.94 0.60
CA LEU A 74 -22.42 -10.98 0.60
C LEU A 74 -21.90 -12.32 0.07
N GLU A 75 -21.03 -12.30 -0.94
CA GLU A 75 -20.37 -13.51 -1.44
C GLU A 75 -19.52 -14.16 -0.36
N GLU A 76 -18.64 -13.41 0.30
CA GLU A 76 -17.79 -13.93 1.38
C GLU A 76 -18.59 -14.45 2.58
N VAL A 77 -19.70 -13.79 2.92
CA VAL A 77 -20.59 -14.26 4.00
C VAL A 77 -21.31 -15.55 3.61
N LYS A 78 -21.68 -15.71 2.33
CA LYS A 78 -22.35 -16.92 1.84
C LYS A 78 -21.39 -18.11 1.77
N THR A 79 -20.15 -17.89 1.33
CA THR A 79 -19.15 -18.96 1.22
C THR A 79 -18.48 -19.27 2.56
N GLY A 80 -18.41 -18.29 3.46
CA GLY A 80 -17.61 -18.39 4.69
C GLY A 80 -16.10 -18.27 4.45
N GLU A 81 -15.69 -17.95 3.22
CA GLU A 81 -14.30 -17.89 2.79
C GLU A 81 -13.84 -16.46 2.52
N ARG A 82 -12.54 -16.21 2.72
CA ARG A 82 -11.88 -14.92 2.45
C ARG A 82 -11.45 -14.79 0.98
N ILE A 83 -12.43 -14.74 0.08
CA ILE A 83 -12.21 -14.75 -1.37
C ILE A 83 -11.47 -13.49 -1.84
N TYR A 84 -11.70 -12.35 -1.17
CA TYR A 84 -11.13 -11.06 -1.52
C TYR A 84 -10.10 -10.59 -0.49
N PHE A 85 -9.19 -11.49 -0.12
CA PHE A 85 -8.10 -11.22 0.80
C PHE A 85 -6.75 -11.44 0.14
N ILE A 86 -5.93 -10.39 0.11
CA ILE A 86 -4.52 -10.48 -0.25
C ILE A 86 -3.71 -10.11 0.98
N ASP A 87 -2.82 -10.99 1.42
CA ASP A 87 -1.92 -10.70 2.53
C ASP A 87 -0.82 -9.73 2.08
N GLY A 88 -0.99 -8.45 2.39
CA GLY A 88 -0.03 -7.41 1.99
C GLY A 88 1.36 -7.62 2.58
N LEU A 89 1.47 -8.21 3.77
CA LEU A 89 2.78 -8.45 4.40
C LEU A 89 3.56 -9.54 3.67
N GLU A 90 2.87 -10.62 3.32
CA GLU A 90 3.48 -11.73 2.60
C GLU A 90 3.89 -11.32 1.18
N GLU A 91 3.06 -10.52 0.50
CA GLU A 91 3.41 -9.98 -0.82
C GLU A 91 4.63 -9.04 -0.77
N MET A 92 4.74 -8.21 0.27
CA MET A 92 5.91 -7.37 0.48
C MET A 92 7.17 -8.17 0.81
N ARG A 93 7.04 -9.27 1.56
CA ARG A 93 8.14 -10.20 1.84
C ARG A 93 8.68 -10.80 0.55
N LYS A 94 7.80 -11.35 -0.30
CA LYS A 94 8.18 -11.92 -1.60
C LYS A 94 8.85 -10.89 -2.51
N LEU A 95 8.30 -9.67 -2.56
CA LEU A 95 8.87 -8.60 -3.38
C LEU A 95 10.29 -8.22 -2.91
N ARG A 96 10.50 -8.15 -1.59
CA ARG A 96 11.83 -7.90 -1.01
C ARG A 96 12.82 -9.00 -1.38
N GLU A 97 12.43 -10.27 -1.22
CA GLU A 97 13.28 -11.42 -1.59
C GLU A 97 13.64 -11.40 -3.08
N GLU A 98 12.71 -11.01 -3.94
CA GLU A 98 12.98 -10.89 -5.38
C GLU A 98 13.97 -9.76 -5.70
N ILE A 99 13.81 -8.59 -5.07
CA ILE A 99 14.73 -7.46 -5.23
C ILE A 99 16.13 -7.83 -4.76
N GLU A 100 16.25 -8.48 -3.59
CA GLU A 100 17.53 -8.94 -3.04
C GLU A 100 18.18 -10.00 -3.95
N SER A 101 17.41 -10.95 -4.48
CA SER A 101 17.87 -11.95 -5.45
C SER A 101 18.37 -11.30 -6.75
N ARG A 102 17.64 -10.31 -7.28
CA ARG A 102 18.05 -9.54 -8.47
C ARG A 102 19.31 -8.73 -8.19
N ALA A 103 19.42 -8.10 -7.02
CA ALA A 103 20.60 -7.35 -6.61
C ALA A 103 21.84 -8.25 -6.48
N ALA A 104 21.70 -9.44 -5.88
CA ALA A 104 22.78 -10.43 -5.77
C ALA A 104 23.24 -10.96 -7.15
N LYS A 105 22.32 -11.22 -8.06
CA LYS A 105 22.63 -11.61 -9.45
C LYS A 105 23.36 -10.49 -10.22
N SER A 106 22.96 -9.24 -10.01
CA SER A 106 23.65 -8.08 -10.60
C SER A 106 25.05 -7.89 -10.02
N ALA A 107 25.22 -8.04 -8.70
CA ALA A 107 26.52 -7.94 -8.03
C ALA A 107 27.51 -9.02 -8.48
N THR A 108 27.04 -10.26 -8.66
CA THR A 108 27.87 -11.37 -9.17
C THR A 108 28.26 -11.18 -10.64
N ARG A 109 27.36 -10.65 -11.48
CA ARG A 109 27.67 -10.27 -12.87
C ARG A 109 28.72 -9.16 -12.94
N ASN A 110 28.61 -8.14 -12.10
CA ASN A 110 29.59 -7.04 -12.03
C ASN A 110 30.95 -7.52 -11.54
N LYS A 111 31.01 -8.46 -10.58
CA LYS A 111 32.28 -9.09 -10.15
C LYS A 111 32.94 -9.89 -11.27
N ARG A 112 32.17 -10.65 -12.06
CA ARG A 112 32.69 -11.40 -13.23
C ARG A 112 33.18 -10.49 -14.35
N ALA A 113 32.50 -9.37 -14.59
CA ALA A 113 32.94 -8.35 -15.55
C ALA A 113 34.21 -7.62 -15.08
N ALA A 114 34.32 -7.31 -13.78
CA ALA A 114 35.52 -6.70 -13.19
C ALA A 114 36.75 -7.62 -13.30
N THR A 115 36.58 -8.94 -13.20
CA THR A 115 37.67 -9.91 -13.40
C THR A 115 38.12 -10.06 -14.86
N PHE A 116 37.29 -9.71 -15.85
CA PHE A 116 37.66 -9.76 -17.27
C PHE A 116 38.20 -8.41 -17.81
N GLY A 117 38.03 -7.32 -17.05
CA GLY A 117 38.32 -5.95 -17.48
C GLY A 117 39.60 -5.33 -16.92
N SER A 118 40.50 -6.08 -16.27
CA SER A 118 41.72 -5.53 -15.62
C SER A 118 42.82 -5.01 -16.56
N ARG A 119 42.48 -4.60 -17.78
CA ARG A 119 43.37 -3.81 -18.66
C ARG A 119 42.61 -2.65 -19.29
N VAL A 120 42.16 -1.72 -18.47
CA VAL A 120 41.88 -0.34 -18.91
C VAL A 120 42.59 0.58 -17.93
N THR A 121 43.49 1.41 -18.46
CA THR A 121 44.22 2.42 -17.70
C THR A 121 43.25 3.39 -17.01
N PRO A 122 43.57 3.90 -15.80
CA PRO A 122 42.67 4.77 -15.07
C PRO A 122 42.46 6.09 -15.83
N LYS A 123 41.21 6.39 -16.19
CA LYS A 123 40.78 7.72 -16.65
C LYS A 123 40.60 8.61 -15.41
N PRO A 124 41.07 9.87 -15.41
CA PRO A 124 41.03 10.71 -14.22
C PRO A 124 39.60 10.89 -13.71
N GLU A 125 39.44 10.72 -12.40
CA GLU A 125 38.19 10.83 -11.66
C GLU A 125 37.63 12.25 -11.75
N ILE A 126 36.49 12.40 -12.41
CA ILE A 126 35.62 13.57 -12.22
C ILE A 126 34.69 13.22 -11.06
N LYS A 127 35.01 13.75 -9.88
CA LYS A 127 34.14 13.65 -8.69
C LYS A 127 32.79 14.30 -9.02
N LYS A 128 31.74 13.49 -9.12
CA LYS A 128 30.36 14.01 -9.10
C LYS A 128 29.98 14.29 -7.64
N PRO A 129 29.45 15.48 -7.32
CA PRO A 129 29.08 15.82 -5.97
C PRO A 129 27.88 14.99 -5.50
N THR A 130 28.08 14.16 -4.49
CA THR A 130 27.07 13.39 -3.75
C THR A 130 26.31 14.27 -2.74
N VAL A 131 25.91 15.47 -3.13
CA VAL A 131 25.41 16.49 -2.18
C VAL A 131 24.00 16.20 -1.66
N LEU A 132 23.19 15.36 -2.32
CA LEU A 132 21.77 15.22 -1.96
C LEU A 132 21.49 14.32 -0.74
N VAL A 133 22.36 13.35 -0.44
CA VAL A 133 22.12 12.38 0.64
C VAL A 133 22.55 12.95 2.00
N ASP A 134 23.61 13.75 2.00
CA ASP A 134 24.18 14.33 3.22
C ASP A 134 23.24 15.38 3.85
N ILE A 135 22.53 16.17 3.03
CA ILE A 135 21.58 17.19 3.51
C ILE A 135 20.42 16.57 4.31
N TYR A 136 19.93 15.40 3.88
CA TYR A 136 18.81 14.74 4.57
C TYR A 136 19.24 14.11 5.90
N ALA A 137 20.46 13.55 5.96
CA ALA A 137 21.01 12.99 7.18
C ALA A 137 21.34 14.09 8.21
N GLU A 138 21.82 15.25 7.76
CA GLU A 138 22.08 16.41 8.62
C GLU A 138 20.80 17.02 9.19
N ALA A 139 19.74 17.14 8.38
CA ALA A 139 18.44 17.63 8.85
C ALA A 139 17.86 16.72 9.95
N VAL A 140 17.84 15.41 9.73
CA VAL A 140 17.35 14.43 10.70
C VAL A 140 18.15 14.47 12.01
N ASN A 141 19.48 14.59 11.94
CA ASN A 141 20.31 14.69 13.13
C ASN A 141 20.11 16.02 13.90
N ALA A 142 19.85 17.12 13.18
CA ALA A 142 19.55 18.42 13.80
C ALA A 142 18.18 18.44 14.49
N GLU A 143 17.18 17.71 13.98
CA GLU A 143 15.90 17.52 14.66
C GLU A 143 16.04 16.65 15.91
N VAL A 144 16.77 15.54 15.85
CA VAL A 144 16.94 14.61 16.99
C VAL A 144 17.64 15.28 18.17
N ASN A 145 18.68 16.09 17.91
CA ASN A 145 19.43 16.77 18.97
C ASN A 145 18.65 17.91 19.65
N LYS A 146 17.66 18.53 18.98
CA LYS A 146 16.80 19.55 19.60
C LYS A 146 15.81 18.98 20.62
N THR A 147 15.49 17.68 20.51
CA THR A 147 14.61 16.97 21.45
C THR A 147 15.32 16.54 22.73
N GLU A 148 16.65 16.41 22.73
CA GLU A 148 17.41 15.98 23.91
C GLU A 148 17.77 17.14 24.87
N GLU A 149 17.71 18.39 24.41
CA GLU A 149 18.02 19.57 25.25
C GLU A 149 16.80 20.17 25.99
N ASN A 150 15.60 19.61 25.85
CA ASN A 150 14.38 20.10 26.53
C ASN A 150 13.69 19.07 27.44
N THR A 151 14.46 18.15 28.03
CA THR A 151 14.01 17.32 29.17
C THR A 151 15.00 17.44 30.32
#